data_AF-A0AB35M7R8-F1
#
_entry.id   AF-A0AB35M7R8-F1
#
_cell.length_a   1.000
_cell.length_b   1.000
_cell.length_c   1.000
_cell.angle_alpha   90.00
_cell.angle_beta   90.00
_cell.angle_gamma   90.00
#
_symmetry.space_group_name_H-M   'P 1'
#
loop_
_entity.id
_entity.type
_entity.pdbx_description
1 polymer ?
#
loop_
_entity_poly.entity_id
_entity_poly.type
_entity_poly.pdbx_seq_one_letter_code
_entity_poly.pdbx_strand_id
1 'polypeptide(L)' 'MAYKCIDIPALRNALQREYSVSPDENQMGKSIFRIQGVICTLFSNGSVQLQGQNNPSITHYVEMTIEKINNL' A
#
# COMPACT_ATOMS: atom_id res chain seq x y z
N MET A 1 7.27 -6.59 -5.60
CA MET A 1 8.30 -5.67 -5.04
C MET A 1 7.97 -5.39 -3.58
N ALA A 2 8.98 -5.20 -2.73
CA ALA A 2 8.78 -4.94 -1.29
C ALA A 2 9.33 -3.54 -0.94
N TYR A 3 8.50 -2.71 -0.32
CA TYR A 3 8.82 -1.35 0.12
C TYR A 3 8.76 -1.25 1.64
N LYS A 4 9.36 -0.20 2.20
CA LYS A 4 9.31 0.09 3.63
C LYS A 4 8.77 1.48 3.88
N CYS A 5 7.70 1.56 4.64
CA CYS A 5 6.98 2.78 4.98
C CYS A 5 7.02 2.98 6.50
N ILE A 6 7.40 4.18 6.96
CA ILE A 6 7.46 4.49 8.39
C ILE A 6 6.06 4.70 9.01
N ASP A 7 5.11 5.22 8.23
CA ASP A 7 3.73 5.47 8.66
C ASP A 7 2.74 4.69 7.77
N ILE A 8 2.39 3.49 8.24
CA ILE A 8 1.41 2.61 7.58
C ILE A 8 0.00 3.23 7.58
N PRO A 9 -0.51 3.84 8.67
CA PRO A 9 -1.77 4.58 8.64
C PRO A 9 -1.86 5.66 7.55
N ALA A 10 -0.80 6.46 7.35
CA ALA A 10 -0.76 7.48 6.31
C ALA A 10 -0.87 6.85 4.91
N LEU A 11 -0.08 5.80 4.64
CA LEU A 11 -0.13 5.09 3.36
C LEU A 11 -1.50 4.44 3.14
N ARG A 12 -2.10 3.84 4.17
CA ARG A 12 -3.44 3.27 4.15
C ARG A 12 -4.46 4.30 3.70
N ASN A 13 -4.46 5.47 4.32
CA ASN A 13 -5.38 6.56 4.00
C ASN A 13 -5.18 7.09 2.57
N ALA A 14 -3.92 7.21 2.12
CA ALA A 14 -3.60 7.64 0.76
C ALA A 14 -4.12 6.67 -0.31
N LEU A 15 -3.98 5.36 -0.09
CA LEU A 15 -4.50 4.34 -1.00
C LEU A 15 -6.04 4.30 -1.03
N GLN A 16 -6.68 4.44 0.13
CA GLN A 16 -8.15 4.52 0.23
C GLN A 16 -8.69 5.73 -0.54
N ARG A 17 -8.06 6.90 -0.39
CA ARG A 17 -8.49 8.14 -1.04
C ARG A 17 -8.30 8.11 -2.56
N GLU A 18 -7.13 7.66 -3.02
CA GLU A 18 -6.80 7.70 -4.45
C GLU A 18 -7.61 6.70 -5.26
N TYR A 19 -7.68 5.45 -4.78
CA TYR A 19 -8.30 4.36 -5.53
C TYR A 19 -9.73 4.06 -5.09
N SER A 20 -10.28 4.80 -4.11
CA SER A 20 -11.61 4.57 -3.54
C SER A 20 -11.82 3.11 -3.08
N VAL A 21 -10.75 2.49 -2.55
CA VAL A 21 -10.73 1.11 -2.06
C VAL A 21 -10.76 1.08 -0.53
N SER A 22 -11.20 -0.04 0.04
CA SER A 22 -11.10 -0.30 1.49
C SER A 22 -10.21 -1.52 1.75
N PRO A 23 -9.40 -1.50 2.83
CA PRO A 23 -8.58 -2.65 3.18
C PRO A 23 -9.44 -3.78 3.71
N ASP A 24 -9.07 -5.01 3.35
CA ASP A 24 -9.53 -6.21 4.02
C ASP A 24 -8.75 -6.34 5.34
N GLU A 25 -9.39 -6.03 6.47
CA GLU A 25 -8.80 -6.05 7.82
C GLU A 25 -8.99 -7.40 8.53
N ASN A 26 -9.56 -8.41 7.86
CA ASN A 26 -9.83 -9.73 8.46
C ASN A 26 -8.58 -10.54 8.82
N GLN A 27 -7.38 -10.05 8.50
CA GLN A 27 -6.13 -10.72 8.81
C GLN A 27 -5.32 -9.88 9.80
N MET A 28 -5.24 -10.38 11.04
CA MET A 28 -4.55 -9.70 12.13
C MET A 28 -3.13 -9.26 11.72
N GLY A 29 -2.84 -7.97 11.90
CA GLY A 29 -1.51 -7.40 11.65
C GLY A 29 -1.21 -6.98 10.22
N LYS A 30 -2.18 -7.06 9.29
CA LYS A 30 -2.03 -6.55 7.92
C LYS A 30 -3.32 -5.95 7.33
N SER A 31 -3.15 -5.04 6.38
CA SER A 31 -4.22 -4.46 5.58
C SER A 31 -4.00 -4.80 4.12
N ILE A 32 -4.98 -5.47 3.49
CA ILE A 32 -4.87 -5.91 2.10
C ILE A 32 -5.76 -5.06 1.20
N PHE A 33 -5.16 -4.39 0.23
CA PHE A 33 -5.83 -3.62 -0.80
C PHE A 33 -5.80 -4.36 -2.13
N ARG A 34 -6.95 -4.45 -2.80
CA ARG A 34 -7.06 -4.99 -4.16
C ARG A 34 -7.37 -3.83 -5.10
N ILE A 35 -6.38 -3.40 -5.89
CA ILE A 35 -6.45 -2.23 -6.76
C ILE A 35 -6.21 -2.68 -8.19
N GLN A 36 -7.25 -2.70 -9.03
CA GLN A 36 -7.16 -3.02 -10.47
C GLN A 36 -6.29 -4.27 -10.79
N GLY A 37 -6.42 -5.34 -10.00
CA GLY A 37 -5.65 -6.58 -10.19
C GLY A 37 -4.27 -6.63 -9.51
N VAL A 38 -3.83 -5.54 -8.88
CA VAL A 38 -2.69 -5.48 -7.95
C VAL A 38 -3.17 -5.68 -6.52
N ILE A 39 -2.50 -6.56 -5.80
CA ILE A 39 -2.69 -6.78 -4.37
C ILE A 39 -1.58 -6.04 -3.63
N CYS A 40 -1.95 -5.00 -2.89
CA CYS A 40 -1.07 -4.26 -2.00
C CYS A 40 -1.30 -4.70 -0.55
N THR A 41 -0.31 -5.34 0.05
CA THR A 41 -0.36 -5.80 1.44
C THR A 41 0.50 -4.89 2.30
N LEU A 42 -0.15 -4.16 3.22
CA LEU A 42 0.52 -3.35 4.23
C LEU A 42 0.65 -4.17 5.51
N PHE A 43 1.87 -4.29 6.02
CA PHE A 43 2.14 -4.99 7.28
C PHE A 43 2.34 -3.98 8.40
N SER A 44 1.86 -4.32 9.59
CA SER A 44 2.05 -3.51 10.82
C SER A 44 3.52 -3.24 11.18
N ASN A 45 4.46 -4.03 10.65
CA ASN A 45 5.90 -3.83 10.82
C ASN A 45 6.52 -2.79 9.84
N GLY A 46 5.70 -2.07 9.08
CA GLY A 46 6.16 -1.07 8.09
C GLY A 46 6.48 -1.64 6.71
N SER A 47 6.39 -2.95 6.52
CA SER A 47 6.65 -3.57 5.21
C SER A 47 5.44 -3.44 4.31
N VAL A 48 5.67 -3.25 3.01
CA VAL A 48 4.63 -3.14 1.99
C VAL A 48 4.98 -4.09 0.85
N GLN A 49 4.06 -4.98 0.48
CA GLN A 49 4.25 -5.90 -0.64
C GLN A 49 3.23 -5.65 -1.73
N LEU A 50 3.71 -5.55 -2.97
CA LEU A 50 2.88 -5.51 -4.17
C LEU A 50 3.00 -6.84 -4.93
N GLN A 51 1.84 -7.46 -5.20
CA GLN A 51 1.69 -8.72 -5.93
C GLN A 51 0.59 -8.60 -6.99
N GLY A 52 0.55 -9.51 -7.98
CA GLY A 52 -0.51 -9.56 -9.00
C GLY A 52 -0.09 -9.01 -10.37
N GLN A 53 -1.07 -8.55 -11.14
CA GLN A 53 -0.83 -8.04 -12.50
C GLN A 53 0.11 -6.84 -12.43
N ASN A 54 1.24 -6.90 -13.15
CA ASN A 54 2.22 -5.82 -13.09
C ASN A 54 1.64 -4.56 -13.72
N ASN A 55 1.15 -3.63 -12.90
CA ASN A 55 0.68 -2.32 -13.32
C ASN A 55 1.67 -1.26 -12.83
N PRO A 56 2.54 -0.73 -13.71
CA PRO A 56 3.60 0.19 -13.31
C PRO A 56 3.06 1.48 -12.70
N SER A 57 1.86 1.93 -13.08
CA SER A 57 1.25 3.14 -12.52
C SER A 57 0.94 3.01 -11.02
N ILE A 58 0.44 1.83 -10.60
CA ILE A 58 0.13 1.58 -9.18
C ILE A 58 1.42 1.43 -8.40
N THR A 59 2.38 0.67 -8.93
CA THR A 59 3.70 0.48 -8.33
C THR A 59 4.40 1.82 -8.11
N HIS A 60 4.40 2.69 -9.11
CA HIS A 60 5.01 4.01 -9.04
C HIS A 60 4.27 4.94 -8.06
N TYR A 61 2.94 4.91 -8.03
CA TYR A 61 2.18 5.70 -7.06
C TYR A 61 2.49 5.29 -5.62
N VAL A 62 2.54 3.98 -5.34
CA VAL A 62 2.88 3.45 -4.01
C VAL A 62 4.29 3.87 -3.61
N GLU A 63 5.25 3.73 -4.50
CA GLU A 63 6.64 4.15 -4.28
C GLU A 63 6.75 5.64 -3.95
N MET A 64 6.22 6.53 -4.79
CA MET A 64 6.24 7.97 -4.55
C MET A 64 5.53 8.37 -3.25
N THR A 65 4.44 7.68 -2.90
CA THR A 65 3.70 7.95 -1.67
C THR A 65 4.52 7.56 -0.44
N ILE A 66 5.19 6.40 -0.49
CA ILE A 66 6.09 5.95 0.56
C ILE A 66 7.28 6.89 0.70
N GLU A 67 7.88 7.35 -0.40
CA GLU A 67 8.96 8.33 -0.36
C GLU A 67 8.51 9.64 0.27
N LYS A 68 7.32 10.14 -0.07
CA LYS A 68 6.75 11.34 0.57
C LYS A 68 6.54 11.13 2.07
N ILE A 69 5.98 10.00 2.48
CA ILE A 69 5.74 9.68 3.89
C ILE A 69 7.05 9.55 4.66
N ASN A 70 8.08 8.93 4.09
CA ASN A 70 9.36 8.74 4.75
C ASN A 70 10.20 10.03 4.85
N ASN A 71 9.93 11.02 3.99
CA ASN A 71 10.59 12.33 3.99
C ASN A 71 9.74 13.46 4.60
N LEU A 72 8.55 13.14 5.11
CA LEU A 72 7.74 13.98 6.00
C LEU A 72 8.16 13.70 7.46
#